data_AF-A0A822VCQ5-F1
#
_entry.id   AF-A0A822VCQ5-F1
#
_cell.length_a   1.000
_cell.length_b   1.000
_cell.length_c   1.000
_cell.angle_alpha   90.00
_cell.angle_beta   90.00
_cell.angle_gamma   90.00
#
_symmetry.space_group_name_H-M   'P 1'
#
loop_
_entity.id
_entity.type
_entity.pdbx_description
1 polymer ?
#
loop_
_entity_poly.entity_id
_entity_poly.type
_entity_poly.pdbx_seq_one_letter_code
_entity_poly.pdbx_strand_id
1 'polypeptide(L)'
;METIGPTDLFVWTIGAVSAVHNSGSPSADKLGEFFSVRSCIRNCQKPNRRFRTLAPRPGSLRDKRAAAYDSVIEALDSSRTRALTLDFTEWLHGGNYLSVSAAKDVRECSATEFAGEALDKARKKAKKHGQDLAGSDDEHRHEARKDAKKLRYAAEFFRSLFSENRDVRRYKRFVGAMDAWQDQIGALNDLATGPAVLDGHGLRSLPGADDLIVDADKAKLIRMAQDASDDALDAKRFWR
;
A
#
# COMPACT_ATOMS: atom_id res chain seq x y z
N MET A 1 -12.26 -27.06 16.29
CA MET A 1 -11.59 -27.03 14.98
C MET A 1 -12.32 -25.99 14.14
N GLU A 2 -11.91 -24.73 14.26
CA GLU A 2 -12.55 -23.61 13.57
C GLU A 2 -12.20 -23.66 12.08
N THR A 3 -13.23 -23.70 11.25
CA THR A 3 -13.15 -23.75 9.79
C THR A 3 -12.83 -22.37 9.26
N ILE A 4 -11.60 -22.19 8.76
CA ILE A 4 -11.10 -20.97 8.10
C ILE A 4 -11.77 -20.86 6.72
N GLY A 5 -12.43 -19.74 6.43
CA GLY A 5 -13.28 -19.54 5.25
C GLY A 5 -12.50 -19.08 4.00
N PRO A 6 -13.11 -19.08 2.81
CA PRO A 6 -12.44 -18.72 1.54
C PRO A 6 -11.96 -17.26 1.47
N THR A 7 -12.56 -16.35 2.25
CA THR A 7 -12.07 -14.98 2.43
C THR A 7 -10.79 -14.91 3.23
N ASP A 8 -10.54 -15.91 4.08
CA ASP A 8 -9.35 -15.96 4.90
C ASP A 8 -8.14 -16.41 4.08
N LEU A 9 -8.30 -17.17 2.98
CA LEU A 9 -7.19 -17.58 2.10
C LEU A 9 -6.56 -16.41 1.33
N PHE A 10 -7.35 -15.44 0.87
CA PHE A 10 -6.84 -14.21 0.24
C PHE A 10 -6.24 -13.26 1.29
N VAL A 11 -6.83 -13.23 2.49
CA VAL A 11 -6.24 -12.59 3.68
C VAL A 11 -5.00 -13.36 4.15
N TRP A 12 -4.83 -14.64 3.84
CA TRP A 12 -3.67 -15.45 4.18
C TRP A 12 -2.56 -15.35 3.14
N THR A 13 -2.82 -15.09 1.86
CA THR A 13 -1.73 -14.79 0.90
C THR A 13 -1.18 -13.39 1.13
N ILE A 14 -2.06 -12.40 1.34
CA ILE A 14 -1.66 -11.06 1.78
C ILE A 14 -1.12 -11.11 3.22
N GLY A 15 -1.68 -11.97 4.07
CA GLY A 15 -1.33 -12.16 5.47
C GLY A 15 -0.09 -13.01 5.69
N ALA A 16 0.33 -13.87 4.76
CA ALA A 16 1.60 -14.58 4.78
C ALA A 16 2.71 -13.65 4.32
N VAL A 17 2.45 -12.80 3.32
CA VAL A 17 3.32 -11.65 3.00
C VAL A 17 3.38 -10.70 4.22
N SER A 18 2.27 -10.49 4.93
CA SER A 18 2.21 -9.69 6.16
C SER A 18 2.73 -10.42 7.41
N ALA A 19 2.81 -11.75 7.44
CA ALA A 19 3.33 -12.54 8.56
C ALA A 19 4.85 -12.72 8.41
N VAL A 20 5.35 -12.79 7.17
CA VAL A 20 6.77 -12.51 6.85
C VAL A 20 7.11 -11.07 7.25
N HIS A 21 6.15 -10.13 7.16
CA HIS A 21 6.30 -8.74 7.64
C HIS A 21 6.17 -8.57 9.17
N ASN A 22 5.57 -9.52 9.90
CA ASN A 22 5.14 -9.32 11.30
C ASN A 22 5.58 -10.42 12.28
N SER A 23 6.31 -11.45 11.85
CA SER A 23 6.84 -12.50 12.75
C SER A 23 8.28 -12.21 13.17
N GLY A 24 8.40 -11.37 14.20
CA GLY A 24 9.52 -11.39 15.15
C GLY A 24 10.82 -10.71 14.72
N SER A 25 10.82 -9.39 14.63
CA SER A 25 11.98 -8.48 14.80
C SER A 25 11.48 -7.02 14.70
N PRO A 26 12.22 -6.01 15.20
CA PRO A 26 11.76 -4.60 15.30
C PRO A 26 11.68 -3.89 13.93
N SER A 27 11.03 -4.52 12.94
CA SER A 27 11.05 -4.14 11.53
C SER A 27 9.70 -3.68 10.98
N ALA A 28 8.57 -3.96 11.65
CA ALA A 28 7.26 -3.42 11.27
C ALA A 28 7.23 -1.88 11.45
N ASP A 29 7.80 -1.37 12.54
CA ASP A 29 8.02 0.06 12.76
C ASP A 29 8.96 0.64 11.69
N LYS A 30 9.98 -0.12 11.29
CA LYS A 30 10.95 0.28 10.24
C LYS A 30 10.36 0.27 8.83
N LEU A 31 9.31 -0.50 8.57
CA LEU A 31 8.60 -0.53 7.29
C LEU A 31 7.54 0.58 7.20
N GLY A 32 6.94 0.95 8.33
CA GLY A 32 6.23 2.22 8.50
C GLY A 32 7.13 3.43 8.23
N GLU A 33 8.33 3.44 8.83
CA GLU A 33 9.41 4.39 8.51
C GLU A 33 9.79 4.34 7.03
N PHE A 34 9.93 3.15 6.42
CA PHE A 34 10.32 3.00 5.01
C PHE A 34 9.31 3.64 4.04
N PHE A 35 8.00 3.45 4.28
CA PHE A 35 6.96 4.07 3.44
C PHE A 35 6.83 5.58 3.70
N SER A 36 7.01 6.03 4.94
CA SER A 36 7.02 7.46 5.30
C SER A 36 8.24 8.18 4.71
N VAL A 37 9.43 7.59 4.83
CA VAL A 37 10.68 8.09 4.22
C VAL A 37 10.55 8.12 2.69
N ARG A 38 9.94 7.11 2.06
CA ARG A 38 9.73 7.09 0.60
C ARG A 38 8.80 8.22 0.12
N SER A 39 7.85 8.64 0.94
CA SER A 39 6.89 9.69 0.61
C SER A 39 7.46 11.10 0.88
N CYS A 40 8.16 11.30 2.00
CA CYS A 40 8.98 12.51 2.24
C CYS A 40 10.01 12.74 1.12
N ILE A 41 10.65 11.67 0.61
CA ILE A 41 11.60 11.75 -0.50
C ILE A 41 10.93 12.12 -1.83
N ARG A 42 9.70 11.65 -2.09
CA ARG A 42 8.96 12.03 -3.31
C ARG A 42 8.65 13.53 -3.30
N ASN A 43 8.40 14.12 -2.13
CA ASN A 43 8.22 15.57 -1.97
C ASN A 43 9.54 16.35 -2.10
N CYS A 44 10.66 15.80 -1.59
CA CYS A 44 12.01 16.37 -1.82
C CYS A 44 12.49 16.29 -3.27
N GLN A 45 11.89 15.43 -4.11
CA GLN A 45 12.22 15.32 -5.55
C GLN A 45 11.53 16.38 -6.42
N LYS A 46 10.64 17.23 -5.88
CA LYS A 46 10.17 18.40 -6.62
C LYS A 46 11.28 19.45 -6.66
N PRO A 47 11.72 19.91 -7.84
CA PRO A 47 12.89 20.77 -7.96
C PRO A 47 12.56 22.18 -7.46
N ASN A 48 12.71 22.43 -6.17
CA ASN A 48 12.81 23.78 -5.65
C ASN A 48 14.30 24.20 -5.70
N ARG A 49 14.60 25.25 -6.47
CA ARG A 49 15.95 25.64 -6.93
C ARG A 49 16.92 26.14 -5.82
N ARG A 50 16.67 25.83 -4.54
CA ARG A 50 17.48 26.31 -3.41
C ARG A 50 18.40 25.28 -2.75
N PHE A 51 18.24 23.98 -3.01
CA PHE A 51 19.12 22.95 -2.44
C PHE A 51 20.24 22.57 -3.41
N ARG A 52 21.21 23.47 -3.62
CA ARG A 52 22.48 23.11 -4.27
C ARG A 52 23.55 23.00 -3.19
N THR A 53 24.18 21.82 -3.15
CA THR A 53 25.38 21.43 -2.38
C THR A 53 25.23 21.37 -0.85
N LEU A 54 24.72 20.23 -0.36
CA LEU A 54 25.14 19.67 0.92
C LEU A 54 25.88 18.36 0.63
N ALA A 55 27.17 18.29 0.98
CA ALA A 55 27.94 17.05 0.95
C ALA A 55 27.28 16.00 1.88
N PRO A 56 27.37 14.69 1.57
CA PRO A 56 26.83 13.66 2.46
C PRO A 56 27.60 13.68 3.79
N ARG A 57 26.91 14.05 4.87
CA ARG A 57 27.42 13.92 6.24
C ARG A 57 27.12 12.51 6.77
N PRO A 58 28.05 11.85 7.46
CA PRO A 58 27.76 10.58 8.14
C PRO A 58 26.63 10.77 9.15
N GLY A 59 25.63 9.90 9.10
CA GLY A 59 24.38 10.01 9.88
C GLY A 59 23.21 10.60 9.10
N SER A 60 23.36 10.77 7.78
CA SER A 60 22.28 11.26 6.92
C SER A 60 21.15 10.22 6.75
N LEU A 61 19.95 10.69 6.38
CA LEU A 61 18.84 9.82 5.95
C LEU A 61 19.24 8.81 4.86
N ARG A 62 20.23 9.17 4.03
CA ARG A 62 20.73 8.31 2.96
C ARG A 62 21.51 7.12 3.50
N ASP A 63 22.33 7.33 4.53
CA ASP A 63 23.11 6.25 5.16
C ASP A 63 22.20 5.28 5.91
N LYS A 64 21.20 5.81 6.64
CA LYS A 64 20.18 4.98 7.30
C LYS A 64 19.36 4.19 6.29
N ARG A 65 19.03 4.82 5.15
CA ARG A 65 18.39 4.13 4.04
C ARG A 65 19.28 3.01 3.52
N ALA A 66 20.56 3.26 3.22
CA ALA A 66 21.47 2.24 2.71
C ALA A 66 21.54 1.02 3.66
N ALA A 67 21.76 1.27 4.95
CA ALA A 67 21.80 0.20 5.96
C ALA A 67 20.48 -0.60 6.05
N ALA A 68 19.32 0.06 5.92
CA ALA A 68 18.04 -0.62 5.86
C ALA A 68 17.89 -1.50 4.61
N TYR A 69 18.40 -1.04 3.45
CA TYR A 69 18.41 -1.84 2.23
C TYR A 69 19.34 -3.04 2.35
N ASP A 70 20.52 -2.87 2.94
CA ASP A 70 21.47 -3.97 3.16
C ASP A 70 20.84 -5.07 4.03
N SER A 71 20.14 -4.69 5.11
CA SER A 71 19.40 -5.64 5.96
C SER A 71 18.29 -6.38 5.21
N VAL A 72 17.58 -5.70 4.30
CA VAL A 72 16.56 -6.34 3.46
C VAL A 72 17.20 -7.30 2.46
N ILE A 73 18.31 -6.92 1.83
CA ILE A 73 19.04 -7.77 0.89
C ILE A 73 19.53 -9.03 1.60
N GLU A 74 20.14 -8.89 2.77
CA GLU A 74 20.60 -10.02 3.58
C GLU A 74 19.43 -10.96 3.94
N ALA A 75 18.28 -10.40 4.34
CA ALA A 75 17.08 -11.20 4.63
C ALA A 75 16.56 -11.94 3.38
N LEU A 76 16.62 -11.31 2.20
CA LEU A 76 16.21 -11.92 0.93
C LEU A 76 17.19 -13.02 0.47
N ASP A 77 18.48 -12.86 0.74
CA ASP A 77 19.52 -13.85 0.40
C ASP A 77 19.60 -15.01 1.41
N SER A 78 18.87 -14.90 2.52
CA SER A 78 18.83 -15.94 3.56
C SER A 78 18.34 -17.29 3.02
N SER A 79 18.77 -18.38 3.67
CA SER A 79 18.25 -19.72 3.39
C SER A 79 16.74 -19.82 3.62
N ARG A 80 16.20 -19.08 4.59
CA ARG A 80 14.77 -19.03 4.89
C ARG A 80 13.95 -18.51 3.70
N THR A 81 14.37 -17.41 3.07
CA THR A 81 13.66 -16.84 1.92
C THR A 81 13.74 -17.76 0.69
N ARG A 82 14.90 -18.40 0.48
CA ARG A 82 15.05 -19.41 -0.58
C ARG A 82 14.14 -20.61 -0.36
N ALA A 83 14.10 -21.15 0.86
CA ALA A 83 13.18 -22.26 1.21
C ALA A 83 11.72 -21.86 0.98
N LEU A 84 11.30 -20.69 1.47
CA LEU A 84 9.94 -20.19 1.23
C LEU A 84 9.60 -20.08 -0.26
N THR A 85 10.54 -19.64 -1.09
CA THR A 85 10.34 -19.52 -2.54
C THR A 85 10.20 -20.90 -3.20
N LEU A 86 11.01 -21.88 -2.77
CA LEU A 86 10.93 -23.26 -3.24
C LEU A 86 9.59 -23.89 -2.83
N ASP A 87 9.22 -23.80 -1.55
CA ASP A 87 7.96 -24.32 -1.02
C ASP A 87 6.75 -23.71 -1.75
N PHE A 88 6.77 -22.41 -1.99
CA PHE A 88 5.71 -21.71 -2.72
C PHE A 88 5.61 -22.18 -4.17
N THR A 89 6.75 -22.38 -4.84
CA THR A 89 6.81 -22.85 -6.22
C THR A 89 6.35 -24.30 -6.32
N GLU A 90 6.78 -25.16 -5.41
CA GLU A 90 6.32 -26.54 -5.30
C GLU A 90 4.81 -26.59 -5.08
N TRP A 91 4.28 -25.78 -4.16
CA TRP A 91 2.84 -25.71 -3.91
C TRP A 91 2.04 -25.25 -5.14
N LEU A 92 2.55 -24.26 -5.89
CA LEU A 92 1.93 -23.74 -7.12
C LEU A 92 1.88 -24.81 -8.22
N HIS A 93 2.96 -25.57 -8.40
CA HIS A 93 3.05 -26.60 -9.44
C HIS A 93 2.42 -27.93 -9.03
N GLY A 94 2.44 -28.26 -7.74
CA GLY A 94 1.89 -29.50 -7.19
C GLY A 94 0.36 -29.54 -7.22
N GLY A 95 -0.32 -28.40 -7.40
CA GLY A 95 -1.78 -28.38 -7.56
C GLY A 95 -2.55 -28.76 -6.30
N ASN A 96 -1.90 -28.85 -5.13
CA ASN A 96 -2.54 -29.19 -3.85
C ASN A 96 -3.68 -28.22 -3.50
N TYR A 97 -3.64 -26.98 -3.99
CA TYR A 97 -4.73 -26.02 -3.83
C TYR A 97 -6.00 -26.36 -4.63
N LEU A 98 -5.92 -27.26 -5.63
CA LEU A 98 -7.06 -27.73 -6.43
C LEU A 98 -7.90 -28.79 -5.71
N SER A 99 -7.33 -29.49 -4.73
CA SER A 99 -8.03 -30.56 -3.99
C SER A 99 -8.76 -30.06 -2.72
N VAL A 100 -8.61 -28.78 -2.35
CA VAL A 100 -9.25 -28.20 -1.16
C VAL A 100 -10.76 -28.08 -1.35
N SER A 101 -11.56 -28.91 -0.69
CA SER A 101 -13.03 -28.95 -0.86
C SER A 101 -13.72 -27.62 -0.55
N ALA A 102 -13.26 -26.88 0.46
CA ALA A 102 -13.82 -25.59 0.88
C ALA A 102 -13.71 -24.48 -0.19
N ALA A 103 -12.84 -24.64 -1.19
CA ALA A 103 -12.64 -23.67 -2.26
C ALA A 103 -13.25 -24.13 -3.60
N LYS A 104 -14.00 -25.24 -3.62
CA LYS A 104 -14.55 -25.84 -4.85
C LYS A 104 -15.41 -24.83 -5.64
N ASP A 105 -16.39 -24.23 -4.98
CA ASP A 105 -17.32 -23.30 -5.64
C ASP A 105 -16.61 -22.08 -6.21
N VAL A 106 -15.57 -21.59 -5.53
CA VAL A 106 -14.74 -20.47 -6.01
C VAL A 106 -13.87 -20.86 -7.19
N ARG A 107 -13.31 -22.08 -7.19
CA ARG A 107 -12.50 -22.59 -8.31
C ARG A 107 -13.31 -22.90 -9.56
N GLU A 108 -14.57 -23.30 -9.39
CA GLU A 108 -15.48 -23.62 -10.49
C GLU A 108 -16.13 -22.36 -11.10
N CYS A 109 -16.09 -21.23 -10.39
CA CYS A 109 -16.51 -19.93 -10.90
C CYS A 109 -15.56 -19.40 -11.98
N SER A 110 -16.08 -18.64 -12.95
CA SER A 110 -15.23 -18.04 -13.97
C SER A 110 -14.30 -16.98 -13.36
N ALA A 111 -13.08 -16.86 -13.91
CA ALA A 111 -12.11 -15.87 -13.44
C ALA A 111 -12.65 -14.43 -13.49
N THR A 112 -13.48 -14.13 -14.49
CA THR A 112 -14.10 -12.81 -14.67
C THR A 112 -15.15 -12.51 -13.59
N GLU A 113 -16.01 -13.48 -13.26
CA GLU A 113 -17.00 -13.34 -12.18
C GLU A 113 -16.31 -13.17 -10.82
N PHE A 114 -15.32 -14.03 -10.53
CA PHE A 114 -14.52 -13.92 -9.31
C PHE A 114 -13.83 -12.55 -9.19
N ALA A 115 -13.22 -12.07 -10.28
CA ALA A 115 -12.58 -10.76 -10.32
C ALA A 115 -13.59 -9.63 -10.05
N GLY A 116 -14.76 -9.70 -10.67
CA GLY A 116 -15.83 -8.72 -10.46
C GLY A 116 -16.28 -8.66 -8.99
N GLU A 117 -16.45 -9.81 -8.34
CA GLU A 117 -16.79 -9.89 -6.92
C GLU A 117 -15.67 -9.37 -6.01
N ALA A 118 -14.42 -9.77 -6.27
CA ALA A 118 -13.27 -9.34 -5.49
C ALA A 118 -13.10 -7.81 -5.54
N LEU A 119 -13.27 -7.22 -6.73
CA LEU A 119 -13.23 -5.77 -6.94
C LEU A 119 -14.42 -5.07 -6.27
N ASP A 120 -15.63 -5.62 -6.34
CA ASP A 120 -16.79 -5.06 -5.64
C ASP A 120 -16.61 -5.10 -4.11
N LYS A 121 -16.07 -6.20 -3.56
CA LYS A 121 -15.74 -6.34 -2.13
C LYS A 121 -14.66 -5.33 -1.70
N ALA A 122 -13.59 -5.20 -2.48
CA ALA A 122 -12.51 -4.25 -2.21
C ALA A 122 -13.02 -2.79 -2.28
N ARG A 123 -13.83 -2.45 -3.29
CA ARG A 123 -14.44 -1.12 -3.43
C ARG A 123 -15.40 -0.82 -2.29
N LYS A 124 -16.16 -1.81 -1.80
CA LYS A 124 -17.07 -1.62 -0.65
C LYS A 124 -16.29 -1.28 0.63
N LYS A 125 -15.16 -1.97 0.89
CA LYS A 125 -14.29 -1.66 2.04
C LYS A 125 -13.65 -0.27 1.91
N ALA A 126 -13.09 0.02 0.74
CA ALA A 126 -12.53 1.33 0.43
C ALA A 126 -13.56 2.46 0.60
N LYS A 127 -14.80 2.24 0.15
CA LYS A 127 -15.91 3.18 0.36
C LYS A 127 -16.24 3.37 1.84
N LYS A 128 -16.33 2.28 2.60
CA LYS A 128 -16.65 2.34 4.04
C LYS A 128 -15.67 3.22 4.81
N HIS A 129 -14.37 3.08 4.54
CA HIS A 129 -13.34 3.84 5.24
C HIS A 129 -13.02 5.20 4.58
N GLY A 130 -13.34 5.38 3.30
CA GLY A 130 -13.09 6.61 2.54
C GLY A 130 -14.22 7.64 2.52
N GLN A 131 -15.36 7.36 3.17
CA GLN A 131 -16.55 8.21 3.17
C GLN A 131 -16.49 9.43 4.10
N ASP A 132 -15.69 9.37 5.17
CA ASP A 132 -15.57 10.47 6.13
C ASP A 132 -14.12 10.65 6.58
N LEU A 133 -13.24 10.98 5.64
CA LEU A 133 -11.83 11.23 5.96
C LEU A 133 -11.63 12.49 6.82
N ALA A 134 -12.62 13.38 6.80
CA ALA A 134 -12.59 14.65 7.52
C ALA A 134 -12.96 14.53 9.00
N GLY A 135 -13.97 13.72 9.32
CA GLY A 135 -14.38 13.43 10.70
C GLY A 135 -13.56 12.31 11.37
N SER A 136 -12.80 11.53 10.59
CA SER A 136 -12.05 10.37 11.08
C SER A 136 -10.78 10.71 11.89
N ASP A 137 -10.35 9.77 12.72
CA ASP A 137 -9.02 9.79 13.37
C ASP A 137 -7.90 9.32 12.42
N ASP A 138 -6.65 9.38 12.88
CA ASP A 138 -5.50 8.95 12.07
C ASP A 138 -5.50 7.44 11.78
N GLU A 139 -6.06 6.62 12.67
CA GLU A 139 -6.19 5.17 12.49
C GLU A 139 -7.17 4.82 11.36
N HIS A 140 -8.33 5.47 11.33
CA HIS A 140 -9.31 5.31 10.24
C HIS A 140 -8.76 5.79 8.90
N ARG A 141 -8.02 6.91 8.88
CA ARG A 141 -7.29 7.36 7.67
C ARG A 141 -6.27 6.31 7.20
N HIS A 142 -5.60 5.66 8.14
CA HIS A 142 -4.63 4.60 7.83
C HIS A 142 -5.32 3.35 7.24
N GLU A 143 -6.46 2.94 7.78
CA GLU A 143 -7.26 1.83 7.22
C GLU A 143 -7.82 2.17 5.82
N ALA A 144 -8.32 3.40 5.63
CA ALA A 144 -8.74 3.87 4.31
C ALA A 144 -7.60 3.77 3.28
N ARG A 145 -6.37 4.12 3.68
CA ARG A 145 -5.18 3.97 2.84
C ARG A 145 -4.87 2.51 2.51
N LYS A 146 -4.92 1.61 3.51
CA LYS A 146 -4.71 0.17 3.30
C LYS A 146 -5.71 -0.37 2.28
N ASP A 147 -6.98 0.00 2.40
CA ASP A 147 -8.02 -0.47 1.51
C ASP A 147 -7.97 0.15 0.11
N ALA A 148 -7.61 1.44 -0.01
CA ALA A 148 -7.35 2.07 -1.30
C ALA A 148 -6.20 1.37 -2.05
N LYS A 149 -5.13 0.98 -1.34
CA LYS A 149 -4.03 0.19 -1.94
C LYS A 149 -4.49 -1.19 -2.39
N LYS A 150 -5.23 -1.92 -1.54
CA LYS A 150 -5.77 -3.25 -1.90
C LYS A 150 -6.66 -3.17 -3.14
N LEU A 151 -7.51 -2.14 -3.23
CA LEU A 151 -8.37 -1.93 -4.39
C LEU A 151 -7.55 -1.65 -5.66
N ARG A 152 -6.51 -0.82 -5.59
CA ARG A 152 -5.64 -0.56 -6.74
C ARG A 152 -4.92 -1.83 -7.20
N TYR A 153 -4.33 -2.59 -6.28
CA TYR A 153 -3.63 -3.82 -6.62
C TYR A 153 -4.57 -4.87 -7.22
N ALA A 154 -5.78 -5.02 -6.68
CA ALA A 154 -6.80 -5.88 -7.28
C ALA A 154 -7.16 -5.41 -8.70
N ALA A 155 -7.33 -4.09 -8.90
CA ALA A 155 -7.66 -3.54 -10.22
C ALA A 155 -6.55 -3.75 -11.25
N GLU A 156 -5.29 -3.55 -10.86
CA GLU A 156 -4.12 -3.80 -11.72
C GLU A 156 -3.96 -5.30 -12.02
N PHE A 157 -4.14 -6.16 -11.02
CA PHE A 157 -4.03 -7.62 -11.16
C PHE A 157 -5.06 -8.19 -12.13
N PHE A 158 -6.34 -7.82 -11.97
CA PHE A 158 -7.42 -8.34 -12.81
C PHE A 158 -7.57 -7.61 -14.14
N ARG A 159 -6.73 -6.62 -14.43
CA ARG A 159 -6.92 -5.77 -15.62
C ARG A 159 -6.91 -6.57 -16.92
N SER A 160 -6.10 -7.61 -17.02
CA SER A 160 -5.99 -8.44 -18.23
C SER A 160 -7.28 -9.17 -18.59
N LEU A 161 -8.19 -9.39 -17.62
CA LEU A 161 -9.48 -10.05 -17.84
C LEU A 161 -10.51 -9.14 -18.52
N PHE A 162 -10.31 -7.82 -18.51
CA PHE A 162 -11.23 -6.82 -19.05
C PHE A 162 -10.56 -6.04 -20.19
N SER A 163 -10.65 -6.59 -21.40
CA SER A 163 -9.90 -6.14 -22.58
C SER A 163 -10.74 -5.30 -23.56
N GLU A 164 -12.04 -5.15 -23.35
CA GLU A 164 -12.89 -4.36 -24.24
C GLU A 164 -12.47 -2.88 -24.26
N ASN A 165 -12.64 -2.23 -25.41
CA ASN A 165 -12.30 -0.80 -25.58
C ASN A 165 -12.99 0.11 -24.54
N ARG A 166 -14.21 -0.25 -24.13
CA ARG A 166 -14.96 0.44 -23.07
C ARG A 166 -14.27 0.32 -21.72
N ASP A 167 -13.85 -0.89 -21.37
CA ASP A 167 -13.25 -1.21 -20.07
C ASP A 167 -11.85 -0.63 -19.96
N VAL A 168 -11.07 -0.66 -21.04
CA VAL A 168 -9.76 -0.01 -21.12
C VAL A 168 -9.85 1.48 -20.80
N ARG A 169 -10.84 2.19 -21.37
CA ARG A 169 -11.04 3.62 -21.09
C ARG A 169 -11.50 3.86 -19.65
N ARG A 170 -12.39 3.02 -19.14
CA ARG A 170 -12.89 3.12 -17.75
C ARG A 170 -11.77 2.86 -16.73
N TYR A 171 -10.95 1.85 -16.96
CA TYR A 171 -9.79 1.57 -16.12
C TYR A 171 -8.83 2.74 -16.07
N LYS A 172 -8.49 3.34 -17.22
CA LYS A 172 -7.56 4.50 -17.24
C LYS A 172 -8.08 5.64 -16.38
N ARG A 173 -9.39 5.93 -16.44
CA ARG A 173 -10.03 6.93 -15.58
C ARG A 173 -10.02 6.51 -14.11
N PHE A 174 -10.36 5.26 -13.83
CA PHE A 174 -10.40 4.71 -12.48
C PHE A 174 -9.02 4.76 -11.81
N VAL A 175 -7.96 4.27 -12.47
CA VAL A 175 -6.60 4.30 -11.92
C VAL A 175 -6.09 5.73 -11.75
N GLY A 176 -6.41 6.65 -12.67
CA GLY A 176 -6.07 8.06 -12.51
C GLY A 176 -6.69 8.68 -11.26
N ALA A 177 -7.97 8.41 -10.99
CA ALA A 177 -8.64 8.87 -9.78
C ALA A 177 -8.07 8.20 -8.52
N MET A 178 -7.77 6.90 -8.58
CA MET A 178 -7.11 6.17 -7.48
C MET A 178 -5.71 6.72 -7.18
N ASP A 179 -4.96 7.17 -8.18
CA ASP A 179 -3.64 7.79 -8.01
C ASP A 179 -3.76 9.11 -7.25
N ALA A 180 -4.70 9.96 -7.66
CA ALA A 180 -4.99 11.21 -6.97
C ALA A 180 -5.39 10.98 -5.51
N TRP A 181 -6.29 10.01 -5.24
CA TRP A 181 -6.68 9.67 -3.87
C TRP A 181 -5.50 9.18 -3.04
N GLN A 182 -4.67 8.28 -3.59
CA GLN A 182 -3.50 7.75 -2.89
C GLN A 182 -2.44 8.81 -2.60
N ASP A 183 -2.24 9.78 -3.49
CA ASP A 183 -1.33 10.89 -3.26
C ASP A 183 -1.80 11.79 -2.11
N GLN A 184 -3.09 12.13 -2.07
CA GLN A 184 -3.62 12.99 -1.00
C GLN A 184 -3.62 12.30 0.37
N ILE A 185 -4.07 11.04 0.44
CA ILE A 185 -4.05 10.30 1.71
C ILE A 185 -2.63 9.93 2.14
N GLY A 186 -1.69 9.82 1.19
CA GLY A 186 -0.26 9.69 1.45
C GLY A 186 0.30 10.93 2.13
N ALA A 187 0.01 12.12 1.59
CA ALA A 187 0.44 13.39 2.19
C ALA A 187 -0.12 13.59 3.61
N LEU A 188 -1.37 13.20 3.87
CA LEU A 188 -1.96 13.22 5.22
C LEU A 188 -1.23 12.29 6.19
N ASN A 189 -0.85 11.09 5.74
CA ASN A 189 -0.08 10.17 6.57
C ASN A 189 1.31 10.73 6.86
N ASP A 190 1.97 11.35 5.89
CA ASP A 190 3.30 11.93 6.11
C ASP A 190 3.27 13.07 7.12
N LEU A 191 2.21 13.89 7.12
CA LEU A 191 1.99 14.92 8.13
C LEU A 191 1.87 14.31 9.54
N ALA A 192 1.18 13.17 9.67
CA ALA A 192 0.98 12.50 10.95
C ALA A 192 2.21 11.71 11.44
N THR A 193 2.88 10.98 10.54
CA THR A 193 3.99 10.07 10.88
C THR A 193 5.36 10.74 10.81
N GLY A 194 5.50 11.82 10.03
CA GLY A 194 6.76 12.53 9.78
C GLY A 194 7.53 12.91 11.06
N PRO A 195 6.90 13.54 12.07
CA PRO A 195 7.57 13.90 13.32
C PRO A 195 8.19 12.69 14.04
N ALA A 196 7.44 11.58 14.16
CA ALA A 196 7.89 10.37 14.84
C ALA A 196 9.07 9.70 14.11
N VAL A 197 9.08 9.72 12.77
CA VAL A 197 10.17 9.17 11.94
C VAL A 197 11.44 10.02 12.07
N LEU A 198 11.30 11.35 12.12
CA LEU A 198 12.44 12.22 12.36
C LEU A 198 13.02 12.03 13.78
N ASP A 199 12.16 11.82 14.78
CA ASP A 199 12.56 11.53 16.16
C ASP A 199 13.26 10.18 16.29
N GLY A 200 12.66 9.10 15.77
CA GLY A 200 13.22 7.74 15.78
C GLY A 200 14.58 7.63 15.09
N HIS A 201 14.88 8.60 14.23
CA HIS A 201 16.17 8.71 13.56
C HIS A 201 17.08 9.84 14.10
N GLY A 202 16.70 10.59 15.13
CA GLY A 202 17.53 11.66 15.68
C GLY A 202 17.81 12.79 14.69
N LEU A 203 16.90 13.00 13.73
CA LEU A 203 17.04 13.97 12.64
C LEU A 203 16.28 15.27 12.91
N ARG A 204 15.45 15.31 13.97
CA ARG A 204 14.68 16.51 14.34
C ARG A 204 15.56 17.70 14.74
N SER A 205 16.80 17.45 15.16
CA SER A 205 17.78 18.48 15.48
C SER A 205 18.49 19.06 14.25
N LEU A 206 18.21 18.55 13.04
CA LEU A 206 18.83 19.05 11.81
C LEU A 206 18.16 20.34 11.32
N PRO A 207 18.94 21.34 10.85
CA PRO A 207 18.38 22.52 10.20
C PRO A 207 17.53 22.13 8.98
N GLY A 208 16.29 22.62 8.92
CA GLY A 208 15.33 22.29 7.85
C GLY A 208 14.52 21.01 8.07
N ALA A 209 14.63 20.36 9.23
CA ALA A 209 13.76 19.24 9.60
C ALA A 209 12.28 19.68 9.71
N ASP A 210 12.03 20.88 10.23
CA ASP A 210 10.69 21.45 10.33
C ASP A 210 10.09 21.78 8.95
N ASP A 211 10.92 22.15 7.97
CA ASP A 211 10.50 22.39 6.57
C ASP A 211 10.01 21.10 5.86
N LEU A 212 10.31 19.91 6.41
CA LEU A 212 9.80 18.63 5.92
C LEU A 212 8.39 18.31 6.45
N ILE A 213 7.98 18.96 7.55
CA ILE A 213 6.75 18.69 8.28
C ILE A 213 5.72 19.81 8.06
N VAL A 214 6.16 21.05 7.85
CA VAL A 214 5.32 22.25 7.61
C VAL A 214 5.23 22.45 6.09
N ASP A 215 4.08 22.54 5.40
CA ASP A 215 3.07 23.59 5.55
C ASP A 215 1.83 23.28 4.67
N ALA A 216 1.28 22.06 4.77
CA ALA A 216 0.03 21.77 4.10
C ALA A 216 -1.12 21.97 5.09
N ASP A 217 -1.99 22.95 4.82
CA ASP A 217 -3.24 23.14 5.55
C ASP A 217 -3.95 21.78 5.68
N LYS A 218 -3.90 21.18 6.88
CA LYS A 218 -4.40 19.83 7.14
C LYS A 218 -5.87 19.73 6.74
N ALA A 219 -6.65 20.79 6.98
CA ALA A 219 -8.06 20.85 6.59
C ALA A 219 -8.22 20.92 5.06
N LYS A 220 -7.31 21.59 4.35
CA LYS A 220 -7.27 21.55 2.87
C LYS A 220 -6.89 20.17 2.34
N LEU A 221 -5.87 19.51 2.89
CA LEU A 221 -5.47 18.15 2.47
C LEU A 221 -6.57 17.13 2.74
N ILE A 222 -7.24 17.24 3.89
CA ILE A 222 -8.40 16.42 4.23
C ILE A 222 -9.50 16.58 3.18
N ARG A 223 -9.85 17.82 2.82
CA ARG A 223 -10.85 18.09 1.77
C ARG A 223 -10.42 17.52 0.42
N MET A 224 -9.18 17.76 0.00
CA MET A 224 -8.66 17.21 -1.25
C MET A 224 -8.64 15.68 -1.27
N ALA A 225 -8.33 15.04 -0.13
CA ALA A 225 -8.38 13.59 0.01
C ALA A 225 -9.81 13.05 -0.04
N GLN A 226 -10.77 13.77 0.54
CA GLN A 226 -12.19 13.42 0.47
C GLN A 226 -12.70 13.54 -0.96
N ASP A 227 -12.47 14.67 -1.63
CA ASP A 227 -12.87 14.89 -3.03
C ASP A 227 -12.28 13.80 -3.95
N ALA A 228 -11.00 13.49 -3.78
CA ALA A 228 -10.34 12.45 -4.57
C ALA A 228 -10.86 11.03 -4.26
N SER A 229 -11.23 10.75 -3.00
CA SER A 229 -11.89 9.50 -2.60
C SER A 229 -13.23 9.37 -3.31
N ASP A 230 -14.05 10.43 -3.27
CA ASP A 230 -15.37 10.46 -3.88
C ASP A 230 -15.27 10.30 -5.41
N ASP A 231 -14.36 11.02 -6.07
CA ASP A 231 -14.08 10.85 -7.51
C ASP A 231 -13.67 9.42 -7.88
N ALA A 232 -12.78 8.81 -7.09
CA ALA A 232 -12.29 7.45 -7.34
C ALA A 232 -13.38 6.40 -7.11
N LEU A 233 -14.24 6.63 -6.11
CA LEU A 233 -15.36 5.75 -5.81
C LEU A 233 -16.45 5.93 -6.86
N ASP A 234 -16.80 7.14 -7.28
CA ASP A 234 -17.86 7.41 -8.26
C ASP A 234 -17.47 7.12 -9.70
N ALA A 235 -16.17 6.91 -9.96
CA ALA A 235 -15.69 6.43 -11.25
C ALA A 235 -16.43 5.16 -11.70
N LYS A 236 -16.82 5.14 -12.98
CA LYS A 236 -17.50 3.99 -13.58
C LYS A 236 -16.62 2.74 -13.50
N ARG A 237 -17.19 1.67 -12.94
CA ARG A 237 -16.54 0.36 -12.81
C ARG A 237 -16.16 -0.16 -14.19
N PHE A 238 -14.90 -0.59 -14.34
CA PHE A 238 -14.42 -1.21 -15.58
C PHE A 238 -14.68 -2.72 -15.61
N TRP A 239 -15.01 -3.33 -14.46
CA TRP A 239 -15.29 -4.76 -14.31
C TRP A 239 -16.79 -5.09 -14.40
N ARG A 240 -17.56 -4.27 -15.15
CA ARG A 240 -19.02 -4.42 -15.35
C ARG A 240 -19.50 -3.95 -16.73
#